data_AF-A0A7S3I7N1-F1
#
_entry.id   AF-A0A7S3I7N1-F1
#
_cell.length_a   1.000
_cell.length_b   1.000
_cell.length_c   1.000
_cell.angle_alpha   90.00
_cell.angle_beta   90.00
_cell.angle_gamma   90.00
#
_symmetry.space_group_name_H-M   'P 1'
#
loop_
_entity.id
_entity.type
_entity.pdbx_description
1 polymer ?
#
loop_
_entity_poly.entity_id
_entity_poly.type
_entity_poly.pdbx_seq_one_letter_code
_entity_poly.pdbx_strand_id
1 'polypeptide(L)'
;MDMIVETYAACMDTCAHILYETDFQGRPSAMEQLRDGLLSKFIAMCEVELQKNVYSQFIVGEHMSIADVVLASFIFNVLKNEEGPFERVFFRVLVKFPFFNQYVKRMRNVFSMQLKQRKRHNIF
;
A
#
# COMPACT_ATOMS: atom_id res chain seq x y z
N MET A 1 5.40 9.16 -18.17
CA MET A 1 4.45 8.13 -17.69
C MET A 1 3.59 8.80 -16.61
N ASP A 2 2.49 8.19 -16.15
CA ASP A 2 1.72 8.73 -15.02
C ASP A 2 2.58 8.68 -13.74
N MET A 3 2.73 9.82 -13.06
CA MET A 3 3.56 9.97 -11.86
C MET A 3 3.12 9.02 -10.73
N ILE A 4 1.83 8.65 -10.65
CA ILE A 4 1.33 7.68 -9.68
C ILE A 4 1.87 6.27 -9.99
N VAL A 5 1.89 5.89 -11.27
CA VAL A 5 2.39 4.58 -11.72
C VAL A 5 3.89 4.45 -11.47
N GLU A 6 4.66 5.49 -11.78
CA GLU A 6 6.10 5.53 -11.50
C GLU A 6 6.39 5.42 -10.00
N THR A 7 5.63 6.16 -9.18
CA THR A 7 5.80 6.14 -7.72
C THR A 7 5.37 4.78 -7.12
N TYR A 8 4.32 4.16 -7.66
CA TYR A 8 3.90 2.80 -7.28
C TYR A 8 5.02 1.78 -7.54
N ALA A 9 5.59 1.77 -8.76
CA ALA A 9 6.66 0.86 -9.13
C ALA A 9 7.87 1.04 -8.21
N ALA A 10 8.29 2.28 -7.99
CA ALA A 10 9.38 2.59 -7.07
C ALA A 10 9.10 2.12 -5.63
N CYS A 11 7.84 2.23 -5.16
CA CYS A 11 7.44 1.72 -3.85
C CYS A 11 7.58 0.19 -3.75
N MET A 12 7.12 -0.54 -4.77
CA MET A 12 7.23 -1.99 -4.84
C MET A 12 8.70 -2.43 -4.86
N ASP A 13 9.51 -1.81 -5.70
CA ASP A 13 10.94 -2.11 -5.83
C ASP A 13 11.69 -1.83 -4.53
N THR A 14 11.39 -0.70 -3.87
CA THR A 14 11.99 -0.37 -2.57
C THR A 14 11.60 -1.39 -1.50
N CYS A 15 10.35 -1.87 -1.48
CA CYS A 15 9.95 -2.92 -0.55
C CYS A 15 10.70 -4.23 -0.83
N ALA A 16 10.87 -4.61 -2.10
CA ALA A 16 11.63 -5.79 -2.48
C ALA A 16 13.11 -5.67 -2.08
N HIS A 17 13.74 -4.53 -2.35
CA HIS A 17 15.12 -4.26 -1.96
C HIS A 17 15.32 -4.38 -0.44
N ILE A 18 14.40 -3.82 0.37
CA ILE A 18 14.46 -3.93 1.83
C ILE A 18 14.37 -5.38 2.29
N LEU A 19 13.55 -6.21 1.64
CA LEU A 19 13.35 -7.60 2.02
C LEU A 19 14.52 -8.51 1.63
N TYR A 20 15.06 -8.33 0.43
CA TYR A 20 15.96 -9.31 -0.18
C TYR A 20 17.42 -8.86 -0.26
N GLU A 21 17.67 -7.55 -0.26
CA GLU A 21 18.99 -6.99 -0.55
C GLU A 21 19.56 -6.17 0.63
N THR A 22 18.70 -5.60 1.48
CA THR A 22 19.14 -4.91 2.69
C THR A 22 19.41 -5.90 3.82
N ASP A 23 20.58 -5.76 4.43
CA ASP A 23 21.00 -6.53 5.60
C ASP A 23 20.09 -6.31 6.81
N PHE A 24 20.08 -7.25 7.75
CA PHE A 24 19.18 -7.18 8.90
C PHE A 24 19.39 -5.92 9.76
N GLN A 25 20.61 -5.39 9.83
CA GLN A 25 20.94 -4.21 10.61
C GLN A 25 20.47 -2.91 9.94
N GLY A 26 20.50 -2.83 8.60
CA GLY A 26 20.07 -1.66 7.83
C GLY A 26 18.56 -1.57 7.62
N ARG A 27 17.83 -2.69 7.70
CA ARG A 27 16.37 -2.74 7.49
C ARG A 27 15.57 -1.72 8.30
N PRO A 28 15.81 -1.52 9.62
CA PRO A 28 15.07 -0.51 10.39
C PRO A 28 15.19 0.89 9.78
N SER A 29 16.39 1.34 9.40
CA SER A 29 16.58 2.67 8.81
C SER A 29 15.94 2.77 7.43
N ALA A 30 16.10 1.76 6.58
CA ALA A 30 15.49 1.73 5.25
C ALA A 30 13.95 1.76 5.32
N MET A 31 13.37 1.10 6.32
CA MET A 31 11.94 1.15 6.61
C MET A 31 11.46 2.55 7.02
N GLU A 32 12.25 3.30 7.79
CA GLU A 32 11.94 4.68 8.14
C GLU A 32 12.06 5.63 6.96
N GLN A 33 13.08 5.44 6.10
CA GLN A 33 13.22 6.20 4.86
C GLN A 33 12.05 5.93 3.90
N LEU A 34 11.63 4.67 3.76
CA LEU A 34 10.44 4.32 3.00
C LEU A 34 9.20 5.03 3.58
N ARG A 35 9.01 4.97 4.91
CA ARG A 35 7.90 5.60 5.63
C ARG A 35 7.79 7.09 5.32
N ASP A 36 8.86 7.83 5.59
CA ASP A 36 8.84 9.30 5.60
C ASP A 36 9.05 9.89 4.21
N GLY A 37 9.61 9.11 3.29
CA GLY A 37 9.80 9.48 1.90
C GLY A 37 8.73 8.87 0.99
N LEU A 38 9.15 7.84 0.25
CA LEU A 38 8.45 7.38 -0.94
C LEU A 38 7.02 6.88 -0.67
N LEU A 39 6.80 6.13 0.42
CA LEU A 39 5.47 5.61 0.76
C LEU A 39 4.51 6.72 1.16
N SER A 40 4.97 7.70 1.96
CA SER A 40 4.16 8.88 2.31
C SER A 40 3.80 9.69 1.06
N LYS A 41 4.75 9.88 0.14
CA LYS A 41 4.51 10.59 -1.13
C LYS A 41 3.48 9.85 -2.00
N PHE A 42 3.61 8.55 -2.15
CA PHE A 42 2.68 7.73 -2.91
C PHE A 42 1.26 7.81 -2.35
N ILE A 43 1.10 7.60 -1.04
CA ILE A 43 -0.21 7.64 -0.38
C ILE A 43 -0.80 9.05 -0.46
N ALA A 44 0.00 10.11 -0.36
CA ALA A 44 -0.47 11.48 -0.54
C ALA A 44 -1.05 11.72 -1.95
N MET A 45 -0.49 11.11 -3.00
CA MET A 45 -1.07 11.18 -4.34
C MET A 45 -2.42 10.45 -4.42
N CYS A 46 -2.49 9.23 -3.86
CA CYS A 46 -3.76 8.50 -3.80
C CYS A 46 -4.82 9.23 -2.99
N GLU A 47 -4.44 9.88 -1.89
CA GLU A 47 -5.31 10.72 -1.07
C GLU A 47 -5.94 11.84 -1.91
N VAL A 48 -5.15 12.54 -2.72
CA VAL A 48 -5.63 13.61 -3.61
C VAL A 48 -6.62 13.08 -4.64
N GLU A 49 -6.38 11.90 -5.22
CA GLU A 49 -7.33 11.30 -6.17
C GLU A 49 -8.64 10.88 -5.49
N LEU A 50 -8.57 10.30 -4.29
CA LEU A 50 -9.77 9.95 -3.52
C LEU A 50 -10.58 11.17 -3.08
N GLN A 51 -9.91 12.30 -2.81
CA GLN A 51 -10.58 13.57 -2.51
C GLN A 51 -11.32 14.14 -3.72
N LYS A 52 -10.86 13.86 -4.95
CA LYS A 52 -11.60 14.23 -6.16
C LYS A 52 -12.78 13.29 -6.40
N ASN A 53 -12.72 12.07 -5.86
CA ASN A 53 -13.67 10.99 -6.10
C ASN A 53 -14.48 10.60 -4.84
N VAL A 54 -14.87 11.59 -4.02
CA VAL A 54 -15.48 11.35 -2.68
C VAL A 54 -16.77 10.51 -2.70
N TYR A 55 -17.49 10.50 -3.81
CA TYR A 55 -18.75 9.75 -3.95
C TYR A 55 -18.54 8.29 -4.33
N SER A 56 -17.34 7.95 -4.83
CA SER A 56 -17.02 6.59 -5.23
C SER A 56 -16.33 5.82 -4.10
N GLN A 57 -16.49 4.51 -4.16
CA GLN A 57 -15.76 3.60 -3.29
C GLN A 57 -14.35 3.29 -3.82
N PHE A 58 -14.09 3.59 -5.09
CA PHE A 58 -12.90 3.21 -5.86
C PHE A 58 -11.89 4.36 -6.00
N ILE A 59 -10.65 4.03 -6.36
CA ILE A 59 -9.57 5.01 -6.47
C ILE A 59 -9.86 6.07 -7.54
N VAL A 60 -10.44 5.66 -8.67
CA VAL A 60 -10.82 6.53 -9.80
C VAL A 60 -12.12 6.01 -10.42
N GLY A 61 -13.02 6.93 -10.79
CA GLY A 61 -14.30 6.60 -11.43
C GLY A 61 -15.31 5.93 -10.49
N GLU A 62 -16.41 5.45 -11.06
CA GLU A 62 -17.56 4.89 -10.31
C GLU A 62 -17.54 3.35 -10.20
N HIS A 63 -16.59 2.70 -10.87
CA HIS A 63 -16.47 1.25 -10.93
C HIS A 63 -15.06 0.79 -10.57
N MET A 64 -14.96 -0.45 -10.07
CA MET A 64 -13.66 -1.05 -9.79
C MET A 64 -12.83 -1.13 -11.07
N SER A 65 -11.59 -0.67 -10.99
CA SER A 65 -10.63 -0.74 -12.06
C SER A 65 -9.46 -1.65 -11.70
N ILE A 66 -8.58 -1.91 -12.67
CA ILE A 66 -7.32 -2.60 -12.41
C ILE A 66 -6.44 -1.85 -11.39
N ALA A 67 -6.57 -0.52 -11.30
CA ALA A 67 -5.84 0.27 -10.31
C ALA A 67 -6.24 -0.12 -8.88
N ASP A 68 -7.53 -0.39 -8.63
CA ASP A 68 -7.99 -0.86 -7.32
C ASP A 68 -7.45 -2.25 -6.98
N VAL A 69 -7.41 -3.15 -7.97
CA VAL A 69 -6.89 -4.52 -7.79
C VAL A 69 -5.39 -4.49 -7.49
N VAL A 70 -4.64 -3.67 -8.22
CA VAL A 70 -3.18 -3.53 -8.03
C VAL A 70 -2.87 -2.88 -6.68
N LEU A 71 -3.58 -1.81 -6.31
CA LEU A 71 -3.47 -1.17 -5.01
C LEU A 71 -3.81 -2.13 -3.87
N ALA A 72 -4.94 -2.84 -3.96
CA ALA A 72 -5.36 -3.82 -2.96
C ALA A 72 -4.31 -4.93 -2.82
N SER A 73 -3.74 -5.40 -3.92
CA SER A 73 -2.68 -6.43 -3.90
C SER A 73 -1.44 -5.93 -3.16
N PHE A 74 -0.97 -4.71 -3.45
CA PHE A 74 0.16 -4.13 -2.74
C PHE A 74 -0.15 -3.91 -1.25
N ILE A 75 -1.31 -3.32 -0.95
CA ILE A 75 -1.72 -3.03 0.42
C ILE A 75 -1.84 -4.30 1.25
N PHE A 76 -2.56 -5.31 0.78
CA PHE A 76 -2.87 -6.46 1.63
C PHE A 76 -1.80 -7.54 1.62
N ASN A 77 -1.02 -7.68 0.54
CA ASN A 77 0.01 -8.72 0.46
C ASN A 77 1.42 -8.22 0.81
N VAL A 78 1.67 -6.91 0.76
CA VAL A 78 2.97 -6.33 1.14
C VAL A 78 2.83 -5.48 2.39
N LEU A 79 2.04 -4.40 2.32
CA LEU A 79 2.05 -3.36 3.36
C LEU A 79 1.30 -3.75 4.64
N LYS A 80 0.25 -4.56 4.56
CA LYS A 80 -0.55 -5.09 5.68
C LYS A 80 -0.40 -6.61 5.82
N ASN A 81 0.68 -7.18 5.30
CA ASN A 81 0.96 -8.57 5.57
C ASN A 81 1.35 -8.70 7.05
N GLU A 82 0.59 -9.49 7.82
CA GLU A 82 0.82 -9.73 9.26
C GLU A 82 2.14 -10.46 9.50
N GLU A 83 2.62 -11.21 8.51
CA GLU A 83 3.92 -11.87 8.52
C GLU A 83 5.04 -10.93 8.02
N GLY A 84 4.69 -9.75 7.51
CA GLY A 84 5.61 -8.80 6.88
C GLY A 84 6.12 -7.69 7.82
N PRO A 85 7.30 -7.12 7.55
CA PRO A 85 7.89 -6.10 8.39
C PRO A 85 7.33 -4.68 8.12
N PHE A 86 6.51 -4.52 7.07
CA PHE A 86 5.99 -3.22 6.64
C PHE A 86 4.76 -2.74 7.40
N GLU A 87 4.04 -3.62 8.11
CA GLU A 87 2.74 -3.27 8.71
C GLU A 87 2.84 -2.08 9.66
N ARG A 88 3.86 -2.08 10.52
CA ARG A 88 4.08 -1.00 11.50
C ARG A 88 4.36 0.34 10.83
N VAL A 89 5.15 0.32 9.76
CA VAL A 89 5.47 1.51 8.96
C VAL A 89 4.21 2.03 8.29
N PHE A 90 3.49 1.17 7.58
CA PHE A 90 2.30 1.53 6.84
C PHE A 90 1.20 2.08 7.75
N PHE A 91 0.99 1.48 8.92
CA PHE A 91 0.00 1.97 9.90
C PHE A 91 0.29 3.43 10.31
N ARG A 92 1.55 3.79 10.57
CA ARG A 92 1.93 5.17 10.93
C ARG A 92 1.65 6.17 9.82
N VAL A 93 1.82 5.77 8.56
CA VAL A 93 1.53 6.64 7.40
C VAL A 93 0.02 6.80 7.21
N LEU A 94 -0.73 5.70 7.31
CA LEU A 94 -2.19 5.65 7.14
C LEU A 94 -2.96 6.65 8.01
N VAL A 95 -2.48 6.92 9.23
CA VAL A 95 -3.13 7.88 10.15
C VAL A 95 -3.14 9.30 9.58
N LYS A 96 -2.19 9.64 8.71
CA LYS A 96 -2.07 10.99 8.11
C LYS A 96 -3.01 11.21 6.92
N PHE A 97 -3.58 10.14 6.35
CA PHE A 97 -4.31 10.17 5.07
C PHE A 97 -5.71 9.55 5.23
N PRO A 98 -6.70 10.33 5.71
CA PRO A 98 -8.00 9.79 6.12
C PRO A 98 -8.83 9.21 4.96
N PHE A 99 -8.82 9.81 3.77
CA PHE A 99 -9.59 9.28 2.63
C PHE A 99 -9.01 7.94 2.16
N PHE A 100 -7.69 7.84 2.08
CA PHE A 100 -6.98 6.61 1.80
C PHE A 100 -7.23 5.55 2.87
N ASN A 101 -7.22 5.92 4.15
CA ASN A 101 -7.55 4.99 5.23
C ASN A 101 -8.97 4.42 5.11
N GLN A 102 -9.95 5.27 4.79
CA GLN A 102 -11.31 4.79 4.52
C GLN A 102 -11.36 3.88 3.29
N TYR A 103 -10.65 4.23 2.21
CA TYR A 103 -10.51 3.40 1.02
C TYR A 103 -9.95 2.02 1.35
N VAL A 104 -8.86 1.93 2.13
CA VAL A 104 -8.28 0.65 2.57
C VAL A 104 -9.31 -0.20 3.33
N LYS A 105 -10.10 0.42 4.22
CA LYS A 105 -11.16 -0.28 4.96
C LYS A 105 -12.25 -0.82 4.02
N ARG A 106 -12.68 -0.03 3.03
CA ARG A 106 -13.65 -0.47 2.01
C ARG A 106 -13.10 -1.64 1.20
N MET A 107 -11.88 -1.52 0.68
CA MET A 107 -11.26 -2.56 -0.13
C MET A 107 -11.06 -3.87 0.65
N ARG A 108 -10.83 -3.82 1.97
CA ARG A 108 -10.78 -5.04 2.79
C ARG A 108 -12.10 -5.83 2.74
N ASN A 109 -13.23 -5.14 2.71
CA ASN A 109 -14.54 -5.79 2.62
C ASN A 109 -14.77 -6.38 1.22
N VAL A 110 -14.43 -5.59 0.20
CA VAL A 110 -14.54 -5.99 -1.21
C VAL A 110 -13.71 -7.25 -1.51
N PHE A 111 -12.47 -7.32 -1.04
CA PHE A 111 -11.58 -8.46 -1.23
C PHE A 111 -11.64 -9.49 -0.08
N SER A 112 -12.65 -9.42 0.79
CA SER A 112 -12.67 -10.21 2.03
C SER A 112 -12.62 -11.73 1.80
N MET A 113 -13.27 -12.24 0.76
CA MET A 113 -13.23 -13.67 0.43
C MET A 113 -11.84 -14.09 -0.03
N GLN A 114 -11.23 -13.33 -0.93
CA GLN A 114 -9.88 -13.58 -1.45
C GLN A 114 -8.85 -13.52 -0.33
N LEU A 115 -8.98 -12.55 0.57
CA LEU A 115 -8.10 -12.42 1.73
C LEU A 115 -8.25 -13.57 2.74
N LYS A 116 -9.43 -14.18 2.86
CA LYS A 116 -9.65 -15.38 3.68
C LYS A 116 -9.09 -16.65 3.04
N GLN A 117 -9.14 -16.74 1.72
CA GLN A 117 -8.72 -17.93 0.96
C GLN A 117 -7.24 -17.91 0.57
N ARG A 118 -6.55 -16.77 0.69
CA ARG A 118 -5.15 -16.67 0.31
C ARG A 118 -4.28 -17.63 1.13
N LYS A 119 -3.39 -18.36 0.45
CA LYS A 119 -2.29 -19.04 1.11
C LYS A 119 -1.41 -17.99 1.76
N ARG A 120 -1.25 -18.08 3.09
CA ARG A 120 -0.25 -17.30 3.81
C ARG A 120 1.10 -17.79 3.35
N HIS A 121 1.84 -16.94 2.64
CA HIS A 121 3.19 -17.25 2.23
C HIS A 121 4.10 -16.67 3.31
N ASN A 122 4.62 -17.55 4.17
CA ASN A 122 5.73 -17.21 5.06
C ASN A 122 6.91 -16.82 4.17
N ILE A 123 7.21 -15.52 4.09
CA ILE A 123 8.46 -15.02 3.51
C ILE A 123 9.53 -14.92 4.62
N PHE A 124 9.30 -15.57 5.77
CA PHE A 124 10.17 -15.62 6.94
C PHE A 124 10.21 -17.02 7.54
#